data_AF-A0A2U1NBB4-F1
#
_entry.id   AF-A0A2U1NBB4-F1
#
_cell.length_a   1.000
_cell.length_b   1.000
_cell.length_c   1.000
_cell.angle_alpha   90.00
_cell.angle_beta   90.00
_cell.angle_gamma   90.00
#
_symmetry.space_group_name_H-M   'P 1'
#
loop_
_entity.id
_entity.type
_entity.pdbx_description
1 polymer ?
#
loop_
_entity_poly.entity_id
_entity_poly.type
_entity_poly.pdbx_seq_one_letter_code
_entity_poly.pdbx_strand_id
1 'polypeptide(L)'
;MKKVNFDKGDKGAYKPSAGADNNNKGVGQNSYVGVVKNKMEYKQIVEEQSQPSLVLDDSCVLDYDYSLALMGKVSDFGLLNNLKMILIKEGFDNFILKYLGCFWVIIEFHTKEILEKFKSHVGVGSWFTSLEYPSNSFIIDERVVWVDIEGVPMNVWTNNTFQKVSAKWGELLFVEDKENM
;
A
#
# COMPACT_ATOMS: atom_id res chain seq x y z
N MET A 1 11.09 0.34 6.75
CA MET A 1 9.90 1.22 6.80
C MET A 1 10.30 2.52 7.51
N LYS A 2 10.37 3.66 6.81
CA LYS A 2 10.68 4.97 7.42
C LYS A 2 9.35 5.68 7.74
N LYS A 3 9.12 5.97 9.03
CA LYS A 3 8.04 6.87 9.46
C LYS A 3 8.50 8.31 9.26
N VAL A 4 7.65 9.15 8.67
CA VAL A 4 7.80 10.60 8.66
C VAL A 4 6.82 11.15 9.68
N ASN A 5 7.34 11.86 10.70
CA ASN A 5 6.53 12.50 11.73
C ASN A 5 6.20 13.93 11.30
N PHE A 6 4.94 14.35 11.44
CA PHE A 6 4.54 15.74 11.34
C PHE A 6 4.53 16.40 12.72
N ASP A 7 5.16 17.57 12.77
CA ASP A 7 5.42 18.37 13.96
C ASP A 7 4.11 18.94 14.55
N LYS A 8 3.90 18.79 15.86
CA LYS A 8 2.75 19.39 16.56
C LYS A 8 3.13 20.78 17.04
N GLY A 9 2.63 21.79 16.32
CA GLY A 9 2.74 23.21 16.68
C GLY A 9 2.12 23.53 18.05
N ASP A 10 2.77 24.50 18.68
CA ASP A 10 2.75 24.90 20.09
C ASP A 10 1.40 25.42 20.63
N LYS A 11 1.15 25.20 21.94
CA LYS A 11 -0.07 25.65 22.65
C LYS A 11 0.18 27.00 23.32
N GLY A 12 -0.27 28.09 22.72
CA GLY A 12 -0.32 29.42 23.34
C GLY A 12 -1.71 29.78 23.88
N ALA A 13 -1.81 29.97 25.20
CA ALA A 13 -3.04 30.38 25.90
C ALA A 13 -3.32 31.90 25.78
N TYR A 14 -4.56 32.30 25.56
CA TYR A 14 -5.01 33.71 25.57
C TYR A 14 -5.74 34.05 26.88
N LYS A 15 -5.32 35.15 27.53
CA LYS A 15 -6.07 35.85 28.60
C LYS A 15 -6.65 37.16 28.03
N PRO A 16 -7.83 37.64 28.49
CA PRO A 16 -8.42 38.87 27.98
C PRO A 16 -8.03 40.09 28.83
N SER A 17 -7.81 41.24 28.19
CA SER A 17 -7.89 42.54 28.88
C SER A 17 -8.65 43.55 28.03
N ALA A 18 -9.59 44.22 28.69
CA ALA A 18 -10.44 45.28 28.17
C ALA A 18 -9.65 46.57 27.87
N GLY A 19 -10.13 47.33 26.88
CA GLY A 19 -9.69 48.69 26.57
C GLY A 19 -10.56 49.24 25.44
N ALA A 20 -11.23 50.37 25.69
CA ALA A 20 -12.26 50.97 24.85
C ALA A 20 -11.69 51.89 23.75
N ASP A 21 -12.61 52.22 22.82
CA ASP A 21 -12.68 53.43 21.98
C ASP A 21 -12.15 53.43 20.53
N ASN A 22 -13.15 53.34 19.63
CA ASN A 22 -13.48 54.24 18.51
C ASN A 22 -12.99 53.97 17.07
N ASN A 23 -14.00 53.69 16.25
CA ASN A 23 -14.21 54.07 14.83
C ASN A 23 -13.27 53.53 13.74
N ASN A 24 -13.68 52.41 13.10
CA ASN A 24 -13.75 52.40 11.63
C ASN A 24 -14.56 51.21 11.06
N LYS A 25 -15.53 51.56 10.20
CA LYS A 25 -16.08 50.83 9.04
C LYS A 25 -16.28 49.31 9.18
N GLY A 26 -17.54 48.95 9.39
CA GLY A 26 -18.04 47.58 9.50
C GLY A 26 -17.64 46.70 8.31
N VAL A 27 -16.75 45.76 8.59
CA VAL A 27 -16.51 44.58 7.76
C VAL A 27 -17.60 43.58 8.11
N GLY A 28 -18.37 43.21 7.09
CA GLY A 28 -19.54 42.36 7.19
C GLY A 28 -19.26 41.09 7.97
N GLN A 29 -20.05 40.89 9.02
CA GLN A 29 -20.22 39.59 9.63
C GLN A 29 -20.78 38.66 8.56
N ASN A 30 -20.04 37.61 8.21
CA ASN A 30 -20.48 36.56 7.31
C ASN A 30 -21.63 35.78 7.97
N SER A 31 -22.84 36.32 7.88
CA SER A 31 -24.07 35.64 8.30
C SER A 31 -24.45 34.62 7.24
N TYR A 32 -24.92 33.45 7.67
CA TYR A 32 -25.46 32.38 6.82
C TYR A 32 -26.52 32.88 5.81
N VAL A 33 -27.21 33.98 6.12
CA VAL A 33 -28.22 34.60 5.23
C VAL A 33 -27.58 35.25 3.99
N GLY A 34 -26.32 35.71 4.07
CA GLY A 34 -25.62 36.38 2.97
C GLY A 34 -25.20 35.45 1.82
N VAL A 35 -24.91 34.18 2.13
CA VAL A 35 -24.47 33.17 1.16
C VAL A 35 -25.62 32.72 0.25
N VAL A 36 -26.85 32.70 0.76
CA VAL A 36 -28.02 32.19 0.01
C VAL A 36 -28.53 33.18 -1.03
N LYS A 37 -28.29 34.49 -0.87
CA LYS A 37 -28.85 35.53 -1.74
C LYS A 37 -27.94 35.97 -2.89
N ASN A 38 -26.63 35.73 -2.81
CA ASN A 38 -25.71 36.12 -3.87
C ASN A 38 -25.54 34.96 -4.87
N LYS A 39 -26.17 35.08 -6.04
CA LYS A 39 -25.76 34.38 -7.25
C LYS A 39 -24.36 34.89 -7.61
N MET A 40 -23.32 34.28 -7.06
CA MET A 40 -21.96 34.51 -7.54
C MET A 40 -21.85 33.83 -8.91
N GLU A 41 -21.70 34.63 -9.97
CA GLU A 41 -21.29 34.14 -11.27
C GLU A 41 -19.90 33.50 -11.13
N TYR A 42 -19.86 32.17 -11.20
CA TYR A 42 -18.61 31.43 -11.25
C TYR A 42 -17.90 31.77 -12.55
N LYS A 43 -16.95 32.70 -12.49
CA LYS A 43 -15.87 32.75 -13.49
C LYS A 43 -15.13 31.42 -13.38
N GLN A 44 -15.35 30.52 -14.35
CA GLN A 44 -14.49 29.36 -14.55
C GLN A 44 -13.08 29.88 -14.86
N ILE A 45 -12.25 29.95 -13.82
CA ILE A 45 -10.81 29.86 -13.99
C ILE A 45 -10.57 28.39 -14.33
N VAL A 46 -10.35 28.09 -15.61
CA VAL A 46 -9.80 26.79 -16.00
C VAL A 46 -8.34 26.84 -15.56
N GLU A 47 -8.09 26.49 -14.30
CA GLU A 47 -6.76 26.07 -13.87
C GLU A 47 -6.45 24.80 -14.64
N GLU A 48 -5.51 24.90 -15.58
CA GLU A 48 -4.87 23.76 -16.20
C GLU A 48 -4.20 22.97 -15.06
N GLN A 49 -4.92 21.98 -14.53
CA GLN A 49 -4.40 21.14 -13.47
C GLN A 49 -3.30 20.27 -14.08
N SER A 50 -2.07 20.78 -14.00
CA SER A 50 -0.86 20.04 -14.31
C SER A 50 -0.80 18.82 -13.39
N GLN A 51 -1.21 17.66 -13.93
CA GLN A 51 -1.06 16.40 -13.22
C GLN A 51 0.43 16.08 -13.14
N PRO A 52 0.97 15.74 -11.96
CA PRO A 52 2.35 15.32 -11.85
C PRO A 52 2.54 14.02 -12.63
N SER A 53 3.42 14.04 -13.63
CA SER A 53 3.79 12.87 -14.43
C SER A 53 5.24 12.50 -14.22
N LEU A 54 5.53 11.20 -14.09
CA LEU A 54 6.89 10.65 -14.09
C LEU A 54 7.08 9.83 -15.37
N VAL A 55 8.11 10.16 -16.14
CA VAL A 55 8.50 9.40 -17.33
C VAL A 55 9.68 8.52 -16.94
N LEU A 56 9.52 7.21 -17.13
CA LEU A 56 10.63 6.26 -17.00
C LEU A 56 11.24 6.08 -18.39
N ASP A 57 12.53 6.36 -18.51
CA ASP A 57 13.29 6.21 -19.74
C ASP A 57 14.15 4.93 -19.70
N ASP A 58 14.95 4.71 -20.75
CA ASP A 58 15.80 3.53 -20.88
C ASP A 58 16.87 3.42 -19.77
N SER A 59 17.19 4.52 -19.08
CA SER A 59 18.11 4.48 -17.93
C SER A 59 17.50 3.79 -16.70
N CYS A 60 16.17 3.66 -16.69
CA CYS A 60 15.43 2.94 -15.65
C CYS A 60 15.31 1.44 -15.95
N VAL A 61 15.72 0.97 -17.14
CA VAL A 61 15.70 -0.46 -17.48
C VAL A 61 16.74 -1.17 -16.63
N LEU A 62 16.29 -2.20 -15.93
CA LEU A 62 17.15 -2.96 -15.04
C LEU A 62 18.12 -3.83 -15.86
N ASP A 63 19.41 -3.51 -15.80
CA ASP A 63 20.50 -4.36 -16.26
C ASP A 63 20.97 -5.26 -15.11
N TYR A 64 20.29 -6.39 -14.91
CA TYR A 64 20.61 -7.33 -13.84
C TYR A 64 20.63 -8.76 -14.38
N ASP A 65 21.67 -9.51 -14.01
CA ASP A 65 21.79 -10.92 -14.38
C ASP A 65 20.95 -11.79 -13.44
N TYR A 66 19.85 -12.32 -13.98
CA TYR A 66 18.96 -13.25 -13.30
C TYR A 66 19.30 -14.73 -13.51
N SER A 67 20.49 -15.04 -14.03
CA SER A 67 20.92 -16.42 -14.33
C SER A 67 20.91 -17.36 -13.11
N LEU A 68 21.08 -16.80 -11.90
CA LEU A 68 21.05 -17.51 -10.62
C LEU A 68 19.81 -17.18 -9.79
N ALA A 69 18.70 -16.83 -10.44
CA ALA A 69 17.45 -16.50 -9.77
C ALA A 69 16.30 -17.42 -10.19
N LEU A 70 15.34 -17.58 -9.29
CA LEU A 70 14.04 -18.16 -9.54
C LEU A 70 12.95 -17.16 -9.15
N MET A 71 11.91 -17.12 -9.95
CA MET A 71 10.69 -16.39 -9.67
C MET A 71 9.62 -17.38 -9.21
N GLY A 72 8.94 -17.06 -8.11
CA GLY A 72 7.93 -17.95 -7.54
C GLY A 72 6.62 -17.21 -7.25
N LYS A 73 5.49 -17.79 -7.67
CA LYS A 73 4.15 -17.39 -7.22
C LYS A 73 3.82 -18.23 -5.98
N VAL A 74 3.73 -17.58 -4.83
CA VAL A 74 3.41 -18.22 -3.55
C VAL A 74 1.96 -18.70 -3.58
N SER A 75 1.70 -19.86 -2.97
CA SER A 75 0.37 -20.50 -2.96
C SER A 75 -0.64 -19.83 -2.03
N ASP A 76 -0.18 -19.16 -0.98
CA ASP A 76 -1.03 -18.56 0.04
C ASP A 76 -0.45 -17.21 0.50
N PHE A 77 -1.33 -16.25 0.79
CA PHE A 77 -0.93 -14.90 1.15
C PHE A 77 -0.26 -14.84 2.53
N GLY A 78 -0.70 -15.68 3.48
CA GLY A 78 -0.12 -15.78 4.81
C GLY A 78 1.32 -16.33 4.80
N LEU A 79 1.69 -17.12 3.78
CA LEU A 79 3.04 -17.61 3.62
C LEU A 79 4.05 -16.51 3.27
N LEU A 80 3.65 -15.44 2.57
CA LEU A 80 4.57 -14.37 2.14
C LEU A 80 5.35 -13.76 3.31
N ASN A 81 4.67 -13.53 4.44
CA ASN A 81 5.29 -12.95 5.64
C ASN A 81 6.34 -13.86 6.28
N ASN A 82 6.16 -15.17 6.15
CA ASN A 82 7.01 -16.18 6.78
C ASN A 82 7.90 -16.94 5.80
N LEU A 83 7.84 -16.61 4.50
CA LEU A 83 8.46 -17.38 3.43
C LEU A 83 9.97 -17.57 3.65
N LYS A 84 10.66 -16.50 4.05
CA LYS A 84 12.10 -16.58 4.34
C LYS A 84 12.39 -17.63 5.43
N MET A 85 11.60 -17.66 6.50
CA MET A 85 11.83 -18.57 7.61
C MET A 85 11.49 -20.01 7.23
N ILE A 86 10.42 -20.26 6.50
CA ILE A 86 10.07 -21.64 6.11
C ILE A 86 11.13 -22.22 5.16
N LEU A 87 11.67 -21.43 4.24
CA LEU A 87 12.77 -21.87 3.36
C LEU A 87 14.05 -22.19 4.14
N ILE A 88 14.40 -21.38 5.15
CA ILE A 88 15.53 -21.66 6.06
C ILE A 88 15.33 -22.98 6.81
N LYS A 89 14.09 -23.28 7.25
CA LYS A 89 13.79 -24.55 7.95
C LYS A 89 13.94 -25.78 7.06
N GLU A 90 13.76 -25.66 5.75
CA GLU A 90 14.01 -26.73 4.78
C GLU A 90 15.50 -26.90 4.44
N GLY A 91 16.38 -26.10 5.07
CA GLY A 91 17.83 -26.20 4.86
C GLY A 91 18.37 -25.28 3.77
N PHE A 92 17.58 -24.33 3.27
CA PHE A 92 18.06 -23.27 2.39
C PHE A 92 18.26 -22.00 3.20
N ASP A 93 19.48 -21.71 3.65
CA ASP A 93 19.79 -20.53 4.47
C ASP A 93 20.52 -19.41 3.70
N ASN A 94 21.09 -19.75 2.54
CA ASN A 94 21.93 -18.87 1.76
C ASN A 94 21.26 -18.44 0.44
N PHE A 95 20.31 -17.52 0.54
CA PHE A 95 19.57 -16.95 -0.58
C PHE A 95 19.12 -15.51 -0.29
N ILE A 96 18.86 -14.73 -1.33
CA ILE A 96 18.27 -13.39 -1.24
C ILE A 96 16.82 -13.49 -1.71
N LEU A 97 15.88 -13.09 -0.85
CA LEU A 97 14.46 -13.03 -1.17
C LEU A 97 14.03 -11.58 -1.38
N LYS A 98 13.45 -11.28 -2.55
CA LYS A 98 12.86 -9.96 -2.84
C LYS A 98 11.40 -10.14 -3.23
N TYR A 99 10.55 -9.27 -2.70
CA TYR A 99 9.13 -9.24 -3.04
C TYR A 99 8.92 -8.46 -4.33
N LEU A 100 8.26 -9.07 -5.32
CA LEU A 100 7.95 -8.43 -6.60
C LEU A 100 6.57 -7.78 -6.60
N GLY A 101 5.63 -8.34 -5.83
CA GLY A 101 4.27 -7.84 -5.72
C GLY A 101 3.24 -8.96 -5.72
N CYS A 102 2.11 -8.73 -5.08
CA CYS A 102 1.00 -9.68 -4.95
C CYS A 102 1.47 -11.00 -4.34
N PHE A 103 1.46 -12.08 -5.10
CA PHE A 103 1.94 -13.40 -4.68
C PHE A 103 3.37 -13.70 -5.17
N TRP A 104 4.00 -12.78 -5.87
CA TRP A 104 5.26 -13.03 -6.57
C TRP A 104 6.47 -12.59 -5.76
N VAL A 105 7.46 -13.47 -5.71
CA VAL A 105 8.79 -13.24 -5.14
C VAL A 105 9.87 -13.65 -6.13
N ILE A 106 11.05 -13.07 -5.97
CA ILE A 106 12.27 -13.53 -6.63
C ILE A 106 13.27 -13.99 -5.57
N ILE A 107 13.92 -15.11 -5.87
CA ILE A 107 14.84 -15.83 -5.00
C ILE A 107 16.16 -15.92 -5.74
N GLU A 108 17.18 -15.23 -5.27
CA GLU A 108 18.52 -15.24 -5.85
C GLU A 108 19.44 -16.15 -5.04
N PHE A 109 20.23 -16.95 -5.76
CA PHE A 109 21.13 -17.95 -5.20
C PHE A 109 22.58 -17.60 -5.51
N HIS A 110 23.50 -18.12 -4.69
CA HIS A 110 24.94 -17.91 -4.90
C HIS A 110 25.55 -18.83 -5.95
N THR A 111 24.97 -20.01 -6.17
CA THR A 111 25.46 -20.99 -7.13
C THR A 111 24.30 -21.65 -7.87
N LYS A 112 24.57 -22.08 -9.10
CA LYS A 112 23.60 -22.82 -9.91
C LYS A 112 23.21 -24.15 -9.27
N GLU A 113 24.13 -24.80 -8.57
CA GLU A 113 23.86 -26.06 -7.88
C GLU A 113 22.78 -25.90 -6.78
N ILE A 114 22.84 -24.83 -5.98
CA ILE A 114 21.83 -24.56 -4.95
C ILE A 114 20.49 -24.25 -5.61
N LEU A 115 20.49 -23.48 -6.70
CA LEU A 115 19.28 -23.16 -7.46
C LEU A 115 18.58 -24.44 -7.95
N GLU A 116 19.31 -25.35 -8.60
CA GLU A 116 18.72 -26.58 -9.13
C GLU A 116 18.24 -27.52 -8.00
N LYS A 117 18.97 -27.57 -6.88
CA LYS A 117 18.51 -28.28 -5.68
C LYS A 117 17.22 -27.67 -5.12
N PHE A 118 17.12 -26.34 -5.05
CA PHE A 118 15.92 -25.64 -4.59
C PHE A 118 14.74 -25.93 -5.51
N LYS A 119 14.93 -25.80 -6.82
CA LYS A 119 13.87 -26.00 -7.82
C LYS A 119 13.32 -27.43 -7.83
N SER A 120 14.17 -28.42 -7.59
CA SER A 120 13.78 -29.84 -7.53
C SER A 120 13.29 -30.30 -6.16
N HIS A 121 13.36 -29.45 -5.14
CA HIS A 121 12.98 -29.82 -3.78
C HIS A 121 11.46 -29.86 -3.61
N VAL A 122 10.92 -31.05 -3.29
CA VAL A 122 9.46 -31.29 -3.20
C VAL A 122 8.79 -30.46 -2.10
N GLY A 123 9.41 -30.37 -0.91
CA GLY A 123 8.88 -29.58 0.22
C GLY A 123 8.72 -28.10 -0.13
N VAL A 124 9.82 -27.44 -0.52
CA VAL A 124 9.81 -26.08 -1.10
C VAL A 124 8.78 -25.92 -2.22
N GLY A 125 8.76 -26.83 -3.20
CA GLY A 125 7.83 -26.76 -4.32
C GLY A 125 6.37 -26.70 -3.91
N SER A 126 5.99 -27.31 -2.78
CA SER A 126 4.61 -27.30 -2.28
C SER A 126 4.11 -25.91 -1.82
N TRP A 127 5.00 -24.96 -1.57
CA TRP A 127 4.64 -23.59 -1.16
C TRP A 127 4.39 -22.64 -2.32
N PHE A 128 4.71 -23.06 -3.54
CA PHE A 128 4.57 -22.25 -4.75
C PHE A 128 3.56 -22.88 -5.70
N THR A 129 2.72 -22.04 -6.30
CA THR A 129 1.86 -22.42 -7.43
C THR A 129 2.62 -22.39 -8.75
N SER A 130 3.65 -21.54 -8.85
CA SER A 130 4.60 -21.51 -9.97
C SER A 130 6.00 -21.24 -9.42
N LEU A 131 7.01 -21.91 -9.98
CA LEU A 131 8.42 -21.66 -9.68
C LEU A 131 9.24 -21.81 -10.97
N GLU A 132 9.65 -20.69 -11.54
CA GLU A 132 10.23 -20.61 -12.89
C GLU A 132 11.44 -19.66 -12.96
N TYR A 133 12.14 -19.66 -14.09
CA TYR A 133 13.24 -18.71 -14.29
C TYR A 133 12.67 -17.32 -14.60
N PRO A 134 13.27 -16.23 -14.08
CA PRO A 134 12.85 -14.88 -14.40
C PRO A 134 12.91 -14.58 -15.90
N SER A 135 11.94 -13.80 -16.37
CA SER A 135 11.88 -13.31 -17.75
C SER A 135 11.78 -11.79 -17.74
N ASN A 136 12.48 -11.13 -18.66
CA ASN A 136 12.41 -9.66 -18.82
C ASN A 136 11.03 -9.18 -19.30
N SER A 137 10.19 -10.09 -19.79
CA SER A 137 8.81 -9.81 -20.20
C SER A 137 7.78 -10.17 -19.13
N PHE A 138 8.23 -10.49 -17.90
CA PHE A 138 7.33 -10.81 -16.81
C PHE A 138 6.44 -9.62 -16.45
N ILE A 139 5.14 -9.89 -16.35
CA ILE A 139 4.12 -8.92 -15.94
C ILE A 139 3.30 -9.57 -14.84
N ILE A 140 3.14 -8.88 -13.73
CA ILE A 140 2.27 -9.34 -12.64
C ILE A 140 0.82 -9.27 -13.12
N ASP A 141 0.17 -10.42 -13.15
CA ASP A 141 -1.21 -10.69 -13.58
C ASP A 141 -2.26 -10.14 -12.61
N GLU A 142 -1.92 -10.07 -11.32
CA GLU A 142 -2.85 -9.71 -10.25
C GLU A 142 -2.45 -8.43 -9.50
N ARG A 143 -3.37 -7.88 -8.70
CA ARG A 143 -3.12 -6.73 -7.81
C ARG A 143 -3.70 -7.03 -6.44
N VAL A 144 -2.91 -6.76 -5.40
CA VAL A 144 -3.35 -6.80 -4.00
C VAL A 144 -3.49 -5.37 -3.51
N VAL A 145 -4.63 -5.08 -2.89
CA VAL A 145 -4.94 -3.77 -2.33
C VAL A 145 -5.38 -3.92 -0.88
N TRP A 146 -5.08 -2.91 -0.08
CA TRP A 146 -5.58 -2.81 1.29
C TRP A 146 -6.88 -2.02 1.29
N VAL A 147 -7.93 -2.58 1.88
CA VAL A 147 -9.22 -1.91 2.07
C VAL A 147 -9.37 -1.67 3.56
N ASP A 148 -9.40 -0.40 3.95
CA ASP A 148 -9.75 0.00 5.31
C ASP A 148 -11.23 0.36 5.38
N ILE A 149 -11.93 -0.14 6.40
CA ILE A 149 -13.38 0.02 6.54
C ILE A 149 -13.67 0.62 7.91
N GLU A 150 -14.07 1.89 7.90
CA GLU A 150 -14.44 2.62 9.10
C GLU A 150 -15.97 2.68 9.28
N GLY A 151 -16.44 2.79 10.53
CA GLY A 151 -17.85 3.03 10.83
C GLY A 151 -18.76 1.81 10.73
N VAL A 152 -18.22 0.59 10.73
CA VAL A 152 -19.03 -0.65 10.74
C VAL A 152 -19.74 -0.81 12.09
N PRO A 153 -21.09 -0.85 12.14
CA PRO A 153 -21.81 -1.04 13.39
C PRO A 153 -21.50 -2.38 14.05
N MET A 154 -21.43 -2.40 15.39
CA MET A 154 -21.03 -3.60 16.16
C MET A 154 -21.91 -4.83 15.88
N ASN A 155 -23.22 -4.64 15.64
CA ASN A 155 -24.16 -5.74 15.36
C ASN A 155 -23.96 -6.42 13.99
N VAL A 156 -23.15 -5.84 13.10
CA VAL A 156 -22.80 -6.42 11.79
C VAL A 156 -21.29 -6.60 11.64
N TRP A 157 -20.52 -6.52 12.73
CA TRP A 157 -19.08 -6.76 12.73
C TRP A 157 -18.77 -8.26 12.59
N THR A 158 -18.91 -8.79 11.37
CA THR A 158 -18.75 -10.20 11.07
C THR A 158 -17.90 -10.39 9.82
N ASN A 159 -17.21 -11.52 9.72
CA ASN A 159 -16.41 -11.86 8.53
C ASN A 159 -17.26 -11.81 7.24
N ASN A 160 -18.53 -12.24 7.30
CA ASN A 160 -19.45 -12.17 6.17
C ASN A 160 -19.74 -10.73 5.71
N THR A 161 -19.81 -9.77 6.64
CA THR A 161 -19.96 -8.35 6.29
C THR A 161 -18.71 -7.87 5.55
N PHE A 162 -17.51 -8.16 6.07
CA PHE A 162 -16.26 -7.75 5.44
C PHE A 162 -16.08 -8.37 4.06
N GLN A 163 -16.36 -9.67 3.91
CA GLN A 163 -16.34 -10.36 2.63
C GLN A 163 -17.29 -9.75 1.60
N LYS A 164 -18.50 -9.34 2.00
CA LYS A 164 -19.45 -8.66 1.11
C LYS A 164 -18.99 -7.26 0.69
N VAL A 165 -18.31 -6.54 1.58
CA VAL A 165 -17.76 -5.22 1.26
C VAL A 165 -16.58 -5.35 0.31
N SER A 166 -15.64 -6.25 0.60
CA SER A 166 -14.44 -6.47 -0.22
C SER A 166 -14.76 -7.06 -1.59
N ALA A 167 -15.83 -7.86 -1.72
CA ALA A 167 -16.29 -8.41 -3.00
C ALA A 167 -16.60 -7.35 -4.07
N LYS A 168 -16.77 -6.07 -3.71
CA LYS A 168 -16.88 -4.97 -4.67
C LYS A 168 -15.55 -4.61 -5.36
N TRP A 169 -14.43 -4.93 -4.72
CA TRP A 169 -13.07 -4.56 -5.12
C TRP A 169 -12.23 -5.76 -5.56
N GLY A 170 -12.57 -6.96 -5.11
CA GLY A 170 -11.87 -8.20 -5.46
C GLY A 170 -12.17 -9.34 -4.50
N GLU A 171 -11.32 -10.36 -4.53
CA GLU A 171 -11.38 -11.47 -3.59
C GLU A 171 -10.77 -11.07 -2.24
N LEU A 172 -11.42 -11.47 -1.14
CA LEU A 172 -10.89 -11.25 0.20
C LEU A 172 -9.79 -12.27 0.49
N LEU A 173 -8.54 -11.82 0.52
CA LEU A 173 -7.39 -12.69 0.77
C LEU A 173 -7.06 -12.83 2.26
N PHE A 174 -7.15 -11.72 2.99
CA PHE A 174 -6.72 -11.66 4.38
C PHE A 174 -7.52 -10.59 5.13
N VAL A 175 -7.89 -10.89 6.37
CA VAL A 175 -8.45 -9.92 7.33
C VAL A 175 -7.47 -9.84 8.48
N GLU A 176 -7.07 -8.63 8.86
CA GLU A 176 -6.24 -8.43 10.04
C GLU A 176 -7.10 -8.72 11.29
N ASP A 177 -6.94 -9.92 11.85
CA ASP A 177 -7.56 -10.27 13.11
C ASP A 177 -6.96 -9.41 14.23
N LYS A 178 -7.75 -8.46 14.73
CA LYS A 178 -7.48 -7.83 16.03
C LYS A 178 -7.91 -8.80 17.13
N GLU A 179 -7.21 -9.92 17.26
CA GLU A 179 -7.14 -10.56 18.57
C GLU A 179 -6.53 -9.52 19.52
N ASN A 180 -7.26 -9.13 20.56
CA ASN A 180 -6.96 -8.07 21.55
C ASN A 180 -7.53 -6.66 21.27
N MET A 181 -8.84 -6.55 21.13
CA MET A 181 -9.57 -5.39 21.67
C MET A 181 -10.44 -5.81 22.85
#